data_AF-A0A836RR44-F1
#
_entry.id   AF-A0A836RR44-F1
#
_cell.length_a   1.000
_cell.length_b   1.000
_cell.length_c   1.000
_cell.angle_alpha   90.00
_cell.angle_beta   90.00
_cell.angle_gamma   90.00
#
_symmetry.space_group_name_H-M   'P 1'
#
loop_
_entity.id
_entity.type
_entity.pdbx_description
1 polymer ?
#
loop_
_entity_poly.entity_id
_entity_poly.type
_entity_poly.pdbx_seq_one_letter_code
_entity_poly.pdbx_strand_id
1 'polypeptide(L)'
;MRYVTLVGMIFITFLLFACGSSKKAQEMEGVTAEELFQKGNSEMASGKYQDAVNTYNLILDRFPSTDLHIDVQLKLAEANGELDNFEEQMDILLRLLRENIIPDRVPQIYVQLGKFYERAAQFNPGTVTTDT
;
A
#
# COMPACT_ATOMS: atom_id res chain seq x y z
N MET A 1 -34.24 19.82 36.15
CA MET A 1 -35.01 19.72 34.89
C MET A 1 -34.45 20.60 33.76
N ARG A 2 -34.07 21.87 33.97
CA ARG A 2 -33.53 22.77 32.90
C ARG A 2 -32.11 22.45 32.40
N TYR A 3 -31.28 21.75 33.19
CA TYR A 3 -29.93 21.34 32.77
C TYR A 3 -29.93 20.12 31.83
N VAL A 4 -30.90 19.20 31.97
CA VAL A 4 -31.01 18.00 31.13
C VAL A 4 -31.39 18.37 29.70
N THR A 5 -32.25 19.39 29.53
CA THR A 5 -32.61 19.93 28.21
C THR A 5 -31.46 20.70 27.55
N LEU A 6 -30.58 21.35 28.35
CA LEU A 6 -29.48 22.18 27.85
C LEU A 6 -28.26 21.32 27.42
N VAL A 7 -27.99 20.24 28.15
CA VAL A 7 -26.97 19.24 27.76
C VAL A 7 -27.41 18.45 26.52
N GLY A 8 -28.71 18.15 26.38
CA GLY A 8 -29.27 17.48 25.20
C GLY A 8 -29.14 18.30 23.91
N MET A 9 -29.26 19.63 23.98
CA MET A 9 -29.11 20.50 22.81
C MET A 9 -27.64 20.62 22.34
N ILE A 10 -26.68 20.58 23.25
CA ILE A 10 -25.24 20.63 22.92
C ILE A 10 -24.77 19.34 22.22
N PHE A 11 -25.35 18.19 22.56
CA PHE A 11 -25.03 16.91 21.93
C PHE A 11 -25.56 16.79 20.49
N ILE A 12 -26.70 17.42 20.19
CA ILE A 12 -27.31 17.39 18.85
C ILE A 12 -26.55 18.31 17.88
N THR A 13 -25.96 19.41 18.36
CA THR A 13 -25.13 20.29 17.52
C THR A 13 -23.79 19.68 17.11
N PHE A 14 -23.31 18.68 17.84
CA PHE A 14 -22.07 17.96 17.51
C PHE A 14 -22.26 16.95 16.36
N LEU A 15 -23.50 16.46 16.15
CA LEU A 15 -23.83 15.47 15.11
C LEU A 15 -24.00 16.08 13.70
N LEU A 16 -24.18 17.41 13.58
CA LEU A 16 -24.35 18.09 12.28
C LEU A 16 -23.04 18.64 11.69
N PHE A 17 -21.92 18.56 12.41
CA PHE A 17 -20.59 18.89 11.87
C PHE A 17 -19.86 17.68 11.25
N ALA A 18 -20.47 16.49 11.25
CA ALA A 18 -19.99 15.31 10.53
C ALA A 18 -20.45 15.30 9.06
N CYS A 19 -20.56 16.46 8.42
CA CYS A 19 -20.56 16.53 6.97
C CYS A 19 -19.13 16.24 6.52
N GLY A 20 -18.89 14.98 6.14
CA GLY A 20 -17.66 14.52 5.54
C GLY A 20 -17.33 15.37 4.31
N SER A 21 -16.42 16.31 4.51
CA SER A 21 -15.73 17.01 3.45
C SER A 21 -15.03 15.97 2.59
N SER A 22 -15.66 15.58 1.48
CA SER A 22 -14.96 14.96 0.36
C SER A 22 -13.95 15.98 -0.13
N LYS A 23 -12.75 15.95 0.48
CA LYS A 23 -11.59 16.71 0.06
C LYS A 23 -11.36 16.33 -1.39
N LYS A 24 -11.78 17.22 -2.28
CA LYS A 24 -11.29 17.28 -3.66
C LYS A 24 -9.80 17.02 -3.61
N ALA A 25 -9.37 16.06 -4.44
CA ALA A 25 -7.99 15.79 -4.77
C ALA A 25 -7.23 17.11 -4.76
N GLN A 26 -6.29 17.20 -3.83
CA GLN A 26 -5.40 18.33 -3.67
C GLN A 26 -4.45 18.28 -4.88
N GLU A 27 -4.92 18.78 -6.03
CA GLU A 27 -4.06 19.20 -7.13
C GLU A 27 -3.23 20.37 -6.63
N MET A 28 -2.16 20.07 -5.90
CA MET A 28 -1.06 21.00 -5.71
C MET A 28 -0.19 20.91 -6.95
N GLU A 29 0.13 22.05 -7.56
CA GLU A 29 1.26 22.21 -8.48
C GLU A 29 2.49 21.51 -7.88
N GLY A 30 2.83 20.35 -8.42
CA GLY A 30 3.74 19.41 -7.78
C GLY A 30 3.63 18.02 -8.41
N VAL A 31 4.70 17.24 -8.22
CA VAL A 31 4.93 15.94 -8.86
C VAL A 31 3.68 15.04 -8.85
N THR A 32 3.32 14.47 -10.00
CA THR A 32 2.11 13.62 -10.14
C THR A 32 2.35 12.17 -9.67
N ALA A 33 1.27 11.41 -9.49
CA ALA A 33 1.34 9.98 -9.18
C ALA A 33 2.07 9.21 -10.29
N GLU A 34 1.83 9.56 -11.55
CA GLU A 34 2.47 8.96 -12.72
C GLU A 34 3.97 9.24 -12.73
N GLU A 35 4.38 10.48 -12.46
CA GLU A 35 5.80 10.86 -12.38
C GLU A 35 6.52 10.11 -11.26
N LEU A 36 5.90 9.99 -10.09
CA LEU A 36 6.44 9.16 -9.00
C LEU A 36 6.47 7.68 -9.38
N PHE A 37 5.45 7.17 -10.09
CA PHE A 37 5.42 5.78 -10.52
C PHE A 37 6.54 5.47 -11.51
N GLN A 38 6.80 6.37 -12.46
CA GLN A 38 7.95 6.24 -13.37
C GLN A 38 9.27 6.29 -12.62
N LYS A 39 9.39 7.17 -11.62
CA LYS A 39 10.57 7.22 -10.74
C LYS A 39 10.78 5.89 -10.02
N GLY A 40 9.75 5.36 -9.36
CA GLY A 40 9.83 4.06 -8.67
C GLY A 40 10.21 2.92 -9.63
N ASN A 41 9.66 2.91 -10.84
CA ASN A 41 10.02 1.92 -11.87
C ASN A 41 11.49 2.06 -12.31
N SER A 42 12.03 3.28 -12.39
CA SER A 42 13.44 3.52 -12.68
C SER A 42 14.35 3.05 -11.53
N GLU A 43 13.92 3.26 -10.28
CA GLU A 43 14.60 2.77 -9.08
C GLU A 43 14.64 1.24 -9.06
N MET A 44 13.51 0.57 -9.35
CA MET A 44 13.43 -0.88 -9.54
C MET A 44 14.41 -1.38 -10.61
N ALA A 45 14.39 -0.76 -11.80
CA ALA A 45 15.26 -1.15 -12.90
C ALA A 45 16.76 -0.94 -12.59
N SER A 46 17.06 -0.05 -11.66
CA SER A 46 18.42 0.25 -11.18
C SER A 46 18.85 -0.61 -9.99
N GLY A 47 18.01 -1.56 -9.54
CA GLY A 47 18.26 -2.38 -8.35
C GLY A 47 18.15 -1.63 -7.02
N LYS A 48 17.62 -0.41 -7.02
CA LYS A 48 17.45 0.43 -5.82
C LYS A 48 16.11 0.13 -5.15
N TYR A 49 15.94 -1.11 -4.71
CA TYR A 49 14.64 -1.63 -4.28
C TYR A 49 14.08 -0.89 -3.06
N GLN A 50 14.93 -0.49 -2.10
CA GLN A 50 14.48 0.28 -0.93
C GLN A 50 13.99 1.69 -1.31
N ASP A 51 14.66 2.34 -2.27
CA ASP A 51 14.21 3.64 -2.78
C ASP A 51 12.87 3.49 -3.51
N ALA A 52 12.72 2.42 -4.31
CA ALA A 52 11.47 2.11 -4.99
C ALA A 52 10.31 1.88 -3.99
N VAL A 53 10.54 1.12 -2.92
CA VAL A 53 9.57 0.93 -1.82
C VAL A 53 9.13 2.28 -1.25
N ASN A 54 10.09 3.16 -0.95
CA ASN A 54 9.79 4.48 -0.41
C ASN A 54 8.97 5.33 -1.40
N THR A 55 9.34 5.31 -2.68
CA THR A 55 8.62 6.04 -3.73
C THR A 55 7.21 5.50 -3.94
N TYR A 56 7.01 4.18 -3.94
CA TYR A 56 5.67 3.58 -4.09
C TYR A 56 4.77 3.85 -2.87
N ASN A 57 5.29 3.75 -1.65
CA ASN A 57 4.55 4.13 -0.45
C ASN A 57 4.13 5.59 -0.47
N LEU A 58 5.01 6.49 -0.95
CA LEU A 58 4.68 7.90 -1.12
C LEU A 58 3.48 8.11 -2.05
N ILE A 59 3.35 7.29 -3.10
CA ILE A 59 2.19 7.35 -4.00
C ILE A 59 0.92 6.92 -3.26
N LEU A 60 0.96 5.82 -2.51
CA LEU A 60 -0.19 5.33 -1.74
C LEU A 60 -0.64 6.32 -0.67
N ASP A 61 0.30 7.03 -0.04
CA ASP A 61 0.02 8.03 0.99
C ASP A 61 -0.56 9.33 0.40
N ARG A 62 0.02 9.83 -0.70
CA ARG A 62 -0.35 11.14 -1.27
C ARG A 62 -1.48 11.06 -2.28
N PHE A 63 -1.62 9.94 -2.96
CA PHE A 63 -2.60 9.72 -4.03
C PHE A 63 -3.42 8.45 -3.76
N PRO A 64 -4.13 8.35 -2.62
CA PRO A 64 -4.81 7.12 -2.20
C PRO A 64 -5.88 6.63 -3.19
N SER A 65 -6.45 7.53 -4.00
CA SER A 65 -7.46 7.24 -5.02
C SER A 65 -6.92 7.29 -6.46
N THR A 66 -5.61 7.13 -6.67
CA THR A 66 -5.03 7.07 -8.02
C THR A 66 -5.48 5.82 -8.77
N ASP A 67 -5.70 5.93 -10.09
CA ASP A 67 -5.97 4.78 -10.96
C ASP A 67 -4.79 3.78 -10.99
N LEU A 68 -3.59 4.23 -10.60
CA LEU A 68 -2.39 3.40 -10.48
C LEU A 68 -2.36 2.55 -9.20
N HIS A 69 -3.35 2.65 -8.30
CA HIS A 69 -3.27 2.07 -6.95
C HIS A 69 -2.86 0.59 -6.95
N ILE A 70 -3.47 -0.21 -7.83
CA ILE A 70 -3.18 -1.64 -7.97
C ILE A 70 -1.78 -1.88 -8.54
N ASP A 71 -1.37 -1.10 -9.53
CA ASP A 71 -0.05 -1.24 -10.17
C ASP A 71 1.07 -0.84 -9.19
N VAL A 72 0.85 0.19 -8.38
CA VAL A 72 1.75 0.62 -7.30
C VAL A 72 1.89 -0.47 -6.24
N GLN A 73 0.80 -1.07 -5.78
CA GLN A 73 0.84 -2.15 -4.81
C GLN A 73 1.54 -3.41 -5.35
N LEU A 74 1.29 -3.78 -6.61
CA LEU A 74 2.00 -4.89 -7.26
C LEU A 74 3.51 -4.64 -7.34
N LYS A 75 3.90 -3.41 -7.71
CA LYS A 75 5.32 -3.02 -7.77
C LYS A 75 5.97 -2.93 -6.39
N LEU A 76 5.23 -2.49 -5.38
CA LEU A 76 5.67 -2.49 -3.99
C LEU A 76 5.89 -3.92 -3.47
N ALA A 77 4.99 -4.86 -3.77
CA ALA A 77 5.16 -6.26 -3.43
C ALA A 77 6.39 -6.87 -4.11
N GLU A 78 6.59 -6.59 -5.40
CA GLU A 78 7.77 -7.01 -6.15
C GLU A 78 9.07 -6.45 -5.52
N ALA A 79 9.11 -5.16 -5.18
CA ALA A 79 10.25 -4.53 -4.52
C ALA A 79 10.57 -5.13 -3.15
N ASN A 80 9.55 -5.44 -2.35
CA ASN A 80 9.72 -6.12 -1.07
C ASN A 80 10.24 -7.54 -1.24
N GLY A 81 9.77 -8.27 -2.26
CA GLY A 81 10.33 -9.58 -2.61
C GLY A 81 11.80 -9.51 -2.99
N GLU A 82 12.22 -8.48 -3.73
CA GLU A 82 13.63 -8.26 -4.06
C GLU A 82 14.52 -7.94 -2.85
N LEU A 83 13.93 -7.37 -1.78
CA LEU A 83 14.59 -7.10 -0.50
C LEU A 83 14.50 -8.27 0.49
N ASP A 84 13.92 -9.41 0.08
CA ASP A 84 13.61 -10.55 0.95
C ASP A 84 12.68 -10.20 2.13
N ASN A 85 11.92 -9.09 2.02
CA ASN A 85 10.86 -8.69 2.94
C ASN A 85 9.58 -9.50 2.65
N PHE A 86 9.68 -10.81 2.83
CA PHE A 86 8.66 -11.78 2.44
C PHE A 86 7.32 -11.58 3.16
N GLU A 87 7.33 -11.19 4.44
CA GLU A 87 6.11 -10.92 5.21
C GLU A 87 5.28 -9.79 4.56
N GLU A 88 5.92 -8.67 4.25
CA GLU A 88 5.28 -7.52 3.60
C GLU A 88 4.82 -7.86 2.17
N GLN A 89 5.65 -8.56 1.40
CA GLN A 89 5.27 -9.03 0.07
C GLN A 89 3.98 -9.87 0.12
N MET A 90 3.89 -10.82 1.06
CA MET A 90 2.71 -11.68 1.20
C MET A 90 1.47 -10.89 1.64
N ASP A 91 1.60 -9.99 2.62
CA ASP A 91 0.48 -9.18 3.09
C ASP A 91 -0.15 -8.35 1.94
N ILE A 92 0.70 -7.69 1.14
CA ILE A 92 0.24 -6.90 -0.01
C ILE A 92 -0.49 -7.79 -1.02
N LEU A 93 0.07 -8.95 -1.38
CA LEU A 93 -0.52 -9.84 -2.40
C LEU A 93 -1.85 -10.43 -1.94
N LEU A 94 -1.97 -10.82 -0.66
CA LEU A 94 -3.22 -11.33 -0.10
C LEU A 94 -4.29 -10.23 0.00
N ARG A 95 -3.88 -9.01 0.36
CA ARG A 95 -4.76 -7.85 0.35
C ARG A 95 -5.30 -7.58 -1.06
N LEU A 96 -4.43 -7.56 -2.07
CA LEU A 96 -4.82 -7.38 -3.48
C LEU A 96 -5.84 -8.43 -3.93
N LEU A 97 -5.66 -9.71 -3.59
CA LEU A 97 -6.63 -10.77 -3.91
C LEU A 97 -7.98 -10.58 -3.20
N ARG A 98 -7.97 -10.09 -1.96
CA ARG A 98 -9.18 -9.92 -1.15
C ARG A 98 -9.99 -8.70 -1.58
N GLU A 99 -9.30 -7.60 -1.85
CA GLU A 99 -9.92 -6.29 -2.08
C GLU A 99 -10.24 -6.04 -3.55
N ASN A 100 -9.49 -6.64 -4.48
CA ASN A 100 -9.54 -6.28 -5.90
C ASN A 100 -9.33 -7.50 -6.81
N ILE A 101 -10.38 -8.31 -6.98
CA ILE A 101 -10.43 -9.27 -8.10
C ILE A 101 -10.65 -8.49 -9.40
N ILE A 102 -9.58 -7.92 -9.95
CA ILE A 102 -9.54 -7.41 -11.33
C ILE A 102 -9.00 -8.55 -12.20
N PRO A 103 -9.82 -9.19 -13.05
CA PRO A 103 -9.43 -10.38 -13.80
C PRO A 103 -8.09 -10.24 -14.54
N ASP A 104 -7.81 -9.06 -15.10
CA ASP A 104 -6.59 -8.80 -15.88
C ASP A 104 -5.31 -8.71 -15.04
N ARG A 105 -5.42 -8.44 -13.73
CA ARG A 105 -4.28 -8.37 -12.79
C ARG A 105 -4.07 -9.65 -12.00
N VAL A 106 -5.08 -10.51 -11.91
CA VAL A 106 -5.02 -11.82 -11.23
C VAL A 106 -3.80 -12.66 -11.65
N PRO A 107 -3.48 -12.82 -12.95
CA PRO A 107 -2.30 -13.58 -13.36
C PRO A 107 -0.99 -13.03 -12.80
N GLN A 108 -0.84 -11.71 -12.74
CA GLN A 108 0.37 -11.05 -12.23
C GLN A 108 0.53 -11.26 -10.72
N ILE A 109 -0.57 -11.23 -9.97
CA ILE A 109 -0.57 -11.52 -8.53
C ILE A 109 -0.11 -12.97 -8.29
N TYR A 110 -0.62 -13.93 -9.05
CA TYR A 110 -0.19 -15.33 -8.94
C TYR A 110 1.27 -15.56 -9.34
N VAL A 111 1.78 -14.83 -10.34
CA VAL A 111 3.21 -14.86 -10.68
C VAL A 111 4.06 -14.37 -9.51
N GLN A 112 3.68 -13.28 -8.85
CA GLN A 112 4.40 -12.76 -7.68
C GLN A 112 4.33 -13.73 -6.49
N LEU A 113 3.19 -14.39 -6.26
CA LEU A 113 3.09 -15.47 -5.27
C LEU A 113 4.01 -16.66 -5.58
N GLY A 114 4.12 -17.03 -6.86
CA GLY A 114 5.07 -18.06 -7.30
C GLY A 114 6.52 -17.67 -6.98
N LYS A 115 6.92 -16.43 -7.33
CA LYS A 115 8.24 -15.87 -7.00
C LYS A 115 8.50 -15.86 -5.50
N PHE A 116 7.49 -15.47 -4.70
CA PHE A 116 7.57 -15.51 -3.24
C PHE A 116 7.91 -16.93 -2.76
N TYR A 117 7.17 -17.96 -3.20
CA TYR A 117 7.40 -19.32 -2.72
C TYR A 117 8.76 -19.88 -3.17
N GLU A 118 9.21 -19.54 -4.39
CA GLU A 118 10.53 -19.91 -4.89
C GLU A 118 11.65 -19.30 -4.03
N ARG A 119 11.58 -18.00 -3.74
CA ARG A 119 12.61 -17.28 -2.97
C ARG A 119 12.56 -17.62 -1.48
N ALA A 120 11.37 -17.66 -0.88
CA ALA A 120 11.18 -18.00 0.52
C ALA A 120 11.60 -19.44 0.84
N ALA A 121 11.47 -20.38 -0.09
CA ALA A 121 11.96 -21.75 0.09
C ALA A 121 13.50 -21.83 0.15
N GLN A 122 14.21 -20.92 -0.54
CA GLN A 122 15.66 -20.81 -0.46
C GLN A 122 16.11 -20.14 0.85
N PHE A 123 15.29 -19.20 1.36
CA PHE A 123 15.46 -18.59 2.66
C PHE A 123 14.97 -19.53 3.77
N ASN A 124 15.75 -20.57 4.07
CA ASN A 124 15.52 -21.42 5.23
C ASN A 124 16.24 -20.83 6.46
N PRO A 125 15.57 -20.12 7.39
CA PRO A 125 16.19 -19.68 8.64
C PRO A 125 16.60 -20.87 9.55
N GLY A 126 16.21 -22.10 9.20
CA GLY A 126 16.49 -23.34 9.92
C GLY A 126 17.91 -23.89 9.83
N THR A 127 18.90 -23.12 9.36
CA THR A 127 20.34 -23.45 9.52
C THR A 127 21.15 -22.32 10.13
N VAL A 128 20.57 -21.54 11.04
CA VAL A 128 21.40 -20.98 12.13
C VAL A 128 21.76 -22.17 13.02
N THR A 129 22.83 -22.89 12.68
CA THR A 129 23.49 -23.73 13.67
C THR A 129 23.93 -22.78 14.76
N THR A 130 23.30 -22.90 15.93
CA THR A 130 23.85 -22.34 17.16
C THR A 130 25.09 -23.14 17.49
N ASP A 131 26.17 -22.92 16.75
CA ASP A 131 27.48 -23.41 17.14
C ASP A 131 28.03 -22.42 18.16
N THR A 132 27.90 -22.85 19.42
CA THR A 132 28.60 -22.36 20.61
C THR A 132 30.11 -22.37 20.44
#